data_AF-A0A9W7EJT0-F1
#
_entry.id   AF-A0A9W7EJT0-F1
#
_cell.length_a   1.000
_cell.length_b   1.000
_cell.length_c   1.000
_cell.angle_alpha   90.00
_cell.angle_beta   90.00
_cell.angle_gamma   90.00
#
_symmetry.space_group_name_H-M   'P 1'
#
loop_
_entity.id
_entity.type
_entity.pdbx_description
1 polymer ?
#
loop_
_entity_poly.entity_id
_entity_poly.type
_entity_poly.pdbx_seq_one_letter_code
_entity_poly.pdbx_strand_id
1 'polypeptide(L)'
;MIYLALSPIPPGLLYHLSRNLYVSLTNTAIGLPLITSRGPNFKMPESSEFTYLTDNSTPTSSEIISSVNMLWESEEFEKTSLTFAGAGDPLLQLPTLLETVKGLKETNPDKNISFR
;
A
#
# COMPACT_ATOMS: atom_id res chain seq x y z
N MET A 1 -20.06 -12.12 22.00
CA MET A 1 -19.84 -10.96 21.11
C MET A 1 -18.34 -10.67 21.14
N ILE A 2 -17.60 -11.23 20.18
CA ILE A 2 -16.15 -11.10 20.13
C ILE A 2 -15.86 -9.80 19.39
N TYR A 3 -15.34 -8.79 20.10
CA TYR A 3 -14.79 -7.61 19.46
C TYR A 3 -13.50 -8.05 18.76
N LEU A 4 -13.54 -8.25 17.45
CA LEU A 4 -12.32 -8.24 16.64
C LEU A 4 -11.80 -6.81 16.71
N ALA A 5 -10.79 -6.57 17.55
CA ALA A 5 -10.07 -5.32 17.52
C ALA A 5 -9.49 -5.18 16.11
N LEU A 6 -9.98 -4.20 15.35
CA LEU A 6 -9.38 -3.82 14.08
C LEU A 6 -7.95 -3.37 14.40
N SER A 7 -6.96 -4.13 13.93
CA SER A 7 -5.56 -3.73 14.09
C SER A 7 -5.36 -2.38 13.40
N PRO A 8 -4.67 -1.42 14.06
CA PRO A 8 -4.39 -0.13 13.44
C PRO A 8 -3.55 -0.33 12.17
N ILE A 9 -3.81 0.48 11.14
CA ILE A 9 -3.03 0.45 9.89
C ILE A 9 -1.57 0.80 10.23
N PRO A 10 -0.59 -0.06 9.88
CA PRO A 10 0.81 0.22 10.13
C PRO A 10 1.28 1.54 9.48
N PRO A 11 2.03 2.39 10.18
CA PRO A 11 2.54 3.65 9.61
C PRO A 11 3.37 3.42 8.34
N GLY A 12 3.13 4.25 7.32
CA GLY A 12 3.81 4.18 6.02
C GLY A 12 3.35 3.04 5.10
N LEU A 13 2.43 2.17 5.56
CA LEU A 13 1.91 1.06 4.75
C LEU A 13 1.04 1.55 3.60
N LEU A 14 0.09 2.43 3.91
CA LEU A 14 -0.87 2.97 2.99
C LEU A 14 -0.69 4.47 2.86
N TYR A 15 -0.87 4.97 1.65
CA TYR A 15 -0.94 6.39 1.35
C TYR A 15 -1.82 6.58 0.12
N HIS A 16 -2.30 7.79 -0.13
CA HIS A 16 -3.17 8.05 -1.28
C HIS A 16 -2.58 9.14 -2.16
N LEU A 17 -2.71 8.99 -3.46
CA LEU A 17 -2.29 10.05 -4.39
C LEU A 17 -3.34 10.19 -5.47
N SER A 18 -3.96 11.38 -5.54
CA SER A 18 -5.14 11.62 -6.37
C SER A 18 -6.26 10.65 -5.99
N ARG A 19 -6.77 9.83 -6.92
CA ARG A 19 -7.87 8.87 -6.73
C ARG A 19 -7.40 7.42 -6.54
N ASN A 20 -6.12 7.22 -6.22
CA ASN A 20 -5.52 5.90 -6.11
C ASN A 20 -4.99 5.68 -4.70
N LEU A 21 -5.24 4.48 -4.19
CA LEU A 21 -4.66 3.98 -2.96
C LEU A 21 -3.35 3.27 -3.29
N TYR A 22 -2.32 3.52 -2.49
CA TYR A 22 -1.00 2.94 -2.66
C TYR A 22 -0.58 2.11 -1.46
N VAL A 23 0.18 1.05 -1.73
CA VAL A 23 0.74 0.13 -0.72
C VAL A 23 2.26 0.10 -0.84
N SER A 24 2.94 0.43 0.26
CA SER A 24 4.38 0.25 0.43
C SER A 24 4.68 -1.14 0.99
N LEU A 25 5.46 -1.96 0.28
CA LEU A 25 5.90 -3.26 0.79
C LEU A 25 7.30 -3.23 1.43
N THR A 26 8.12 -2.26 1.04
CA THR A 26 9.48 -2.09 1.52
C THR A 26 9.97 -0.67 1.26
N ASN A 27 10.98 -0.24 2.03
CA ASN A 27 11.74 0.99 1.77
C ASN A 27 12.99 0.73 0.89
N THR A 28 13.30 -0.54 0.59
CA THR A 28 14.47 -0.92 -0.19
C THR A 28 14.15 -0.90 -1.68
N ALA A 29 14.97 -0.24 -2.50
CA ALA A 29 14.83 -0.22 -3.95
C ALA A 29 16.10 -0.78 -4.63
N ILE A 30 15.93 -1.50 -5.74
CA ILE A 30 17.03 -1.75 -6.66
C ILE A 30 17.17 -0.52 -7.56
N GLY A 31 18.23 0.27 -7.35
CA GLY A 31 18.49 1.48 -8.13
C GLY A 31 17.85 2.74 -7.51
N LEU A 32 17.17 3.54 -8.32
CA LEU A 32 16.61 4.82 -7.91
C LEU A 32 15.14 4.66 -7.49
N PRO A 33 14.77 4.94 -6.23
CA PRO A 33 13.37 4.95 -5.78
C PRO A 33 12.45 5.77 -6.70
N LEU A 34 11.21 5.31 -6.87
CA LEU A 34 10.19 5.98 -7.71
C LEU A 34 9.99 7.45 -7.32
N ILE A 35 10.07 7.76 -6.03
CA ILE A 35 9.90 9.12 -5.51
C ILE A 35 11.06 10.00 -5.96
N THR A 36 12.29 9.47 -5.88
CA THR A 36 13.50 10.20 -6.26
C THR A 36 13.70 10.28 -7.77
N SER A 37 13.14 9.35 -8.55
CA SER A 37 13.27 9.35 -10.02
C SER A 37 12.49 10.46 -10.71
N ARG A 38 11.55 11.11 -10.01
CA ARG A 38 10.78 12.26 -10.51
C ARG A 38 11.55 13.59 -10.51
N GLY A 39 12.80 13.57 -10.08
CA GLY A 39 13.71 14.70 -10.11
C GLY A 39 13.93 15.36 -8.74
N PRO A 40 14.98 16.20 -8.61
CA PRO A 40 15.47 16.69 -7.31
C PRO A 40 14.50 17.60 -6.56
N ASN A 41 13.53 18.18 -7.25
CA ASN A 41 12.53 19.08 -6.66
C ASN A 41 11.17 18.42 -6.45
N PHE A 42 11.02 17.14 -6.81
CA PHE A 42 9.77 16.44 -6.56
C PHE A 42 9.60 16.19 -5.07
N LYS A 43 8.42 16.54 -4.55
CA LYS A 43 7.97 16.19 -3.20
C LYS A 43 6.59 15.58 -3.32
N MET A 44 6.33 14.56 -2.51
CA MET A 44 4.96 14.07 -2.34
C MET A 44 4.11 15.21 -1.76
N PRO A 45 2.88 15.43 -2.28
CA PRO A 45 1.96 16.37 -1.66
C PRO A 45 1.72 16.01 -0.20
N GLU A 46 1.65 16.98 0.71
CA GLU A 46 1.37 16.72 2.13
C GLU A 46 0.03 15.99 2.32
N SER A 47 -0.94 16.30 1.45
CA SER A 47 -2.23 15.64 1.40
C SER A 47 -2.18 14.20 0.91
N SER A 48 -1.00 13.62 0.64
CA SER A 48 -0.89 12.22 0.25
C SER A 48 -0.73 11.29 1.45
N GLU A 49 -0.43 11.85 2.63
CA GLU A 49 -0.08 11.13 3.86
C GLU A 49 1.11 10.15 3.69
N PHE A 50 1.94 10.40 2.67
CA PHE A 50 3.07 9.53 2.38
C PHE A 50 4.12 9.64 3.48
N THR A 51 4.44 8.50 4.09
CA THR A 51 5.54 8.33 5.03
C THR A 51 6.29 7.05 4.71
N TYR A 52 7.56 6.98 5.09
CA TYR A 52 8.32 5.73 4.98
C TYR A 52 7.73 4.68 5.91
N LEU A 53 7.83 3.41 5.51
CA LEU A 53 7.58 2.32 6.45
C LEU A 53 8.51 2.47 7.65
N THR A 54 8.06 2.09 8.84
CA THR A 54 8.93 2.07 10.02
C THR A 54 10.16 1.18 9.77
N ASP A 55 11.30 1.55 10.36
CA ASP A 55 12.55 0.82 10.19
C ASP A 55 12.36 -0.67 10.52
N ASN A 56 12.87 -1.55 9.64
CA ASN A 56 12.73 -3.01 9.71
C ASN A 56 11.29 -3.55 9.64
N SER A 57 10.31 -2.75 9.22
CA SER A 57 8.98 -3.25 8.94
C SER A 57 8.98 -4.21 7.75
N THR A 58 8.34 -5.37 7.93
CA THR A 58 8.06 -6.36 6.90
C THR A 58 6.57 -6.69 6.92
N PRO A 59 5.72 -5.84 6.29
CA PRO A 59 4.28 -6.04 6.31
C PRO A 59 3.91 -7.41 5.76
N THR A 60 3.07 -8.14 6.49
CA THR A 60 2.55 -9.44 6.04
C THR A 60 1.37 -9.25 5.09
N SER A 61 1.07 -10.28 4.28
CA SER A 61 -0.07 -10.27 3.36
C SER A 61 -1.40 -10.04 4.09
N SER A 62 -1.58 -10.66 5.26
CA SER A 62 -2.76 -10.51 6.12
C SER A 62 -2.93 -9.06 6.62
N GLU A 63 -1.86 -8.42 7.08
CA GLU A 63 -1.89 -7.02 7.54
C GLU A 63 -2.25 -6.07 6.40
N ILE A 64 -1.70 -6.31 5.21
CA ILE A 64 -2.01 -5.50 4.02
C ILE A 64 -3.48 -5.69 3.62
N ILE A 65 -3.96 -6.93 3.51
CA ILE A 65 -5.34 -7.23 3.10
C ILE A 65 -6.34 -6.58 4.06
N SER A 66 -6.14 -6.76 5.36
CA SER A 66 -7.02 -6.17 6.39
C SER A 66 -7.01 -4.64 6.36
N SER A 67 -5.84 -4.02 6.20
CA SER A 67 -5.72 -2.56 6.11
C SER A 67 -6.39 -1.99 4.86
N VAL A 68 -6.21 -2.64 3.70
CA VAL A 68 -6.82 -2.22 2.42
C VAL A 68 -8.34 -2.38 2.47
N ASN A 69 -8.84 -3.51 2.99
CA ASN A 69 -10.28 -3.74 3.11
C ASN A 69 -10.93 -2.72 4.05
N MET A 70 -10.28 -2.39 5.17
CA MET A 70 -10.76 -1.34 6.09
C MET A 70 -10.97 0.00 5.36
N LEU A 71 -10.04 0.40 4.48
CA LEU A 71 -10.22 1.62 3.69
C LEU A 71 -11.32 1.45 2.64
N TRP A 72 -11.35 0.33 1.91
CA TRP A 72 -12.35 0.11 0.86
C TRP A 72 -13.79 0.00 1.37
N GLU A 73 -14.00 -0.31 2.65
CA GLU A 73 -15.31 -0.24 3.31
C GLU A 73 -15.80 1.20 3.53
N SER A 74 -14.91 2.19 3.47
CA SER A 74 -15.29 3.60 3.54
C SER A 74 -15.71 4.14 2.16
N GLU A 75 -16.74 5.00 2.14
CA GLU A 75 -17.27 5.59 0.90
C GLU A 75 -16.21 6.39 0.12
N GLU A 76 -15.23 6.97 0.83
CA GLU A 76 -14.16 7.76 0.23
C GLU A 76 -13.25 6.91 -0.67
N PHE A 77 -12.93 5.69 -0.25
CA PHE A 77 -11.98 4.83 -0.95
C PHE A 77 -12.63 3.69 -1.73
N GLU A 78 -13.95 3.50 -1.63
CA GLU A 78 -14.70 2.42 -2.29
C GLU A 78 -14.39 2.31 -3.80
N LYS A 79 -14.15 3.41 -4.51
CA LYS A 79 -13.92 3.40 -5.97
C LYS A 79 -12.46 3.53 -6.37
N THR A 80 -11.54 3.49 -5.40
CA THR A 80 -10.11 3.66 -5.66
C THR A 80 -9.49 2.41 -6.25
N SER A 81 -8.53 2.60 -7.16
CA SER A 81 -7.64 1.52 -7.57
C SER A 81 -6.50 1.37 -6.59
N LEU A 82 -5.97 0.15 -6.47
CA LEU A 82 -4.80 -0.15 -5.63
C LEU A 82 -3.55 -0.21 -6.49
N THR A 83 -2.47 0.42 -6.03
CA THR A 83 -1.15 0.33 -6.64
C THR A 83 -0.10 -0.06 -5.61
N PHE A 84 0.65 -1.13 -5.87
CA PHE A 84 1.85 -1.42 -5.08
C PHE A 84 2.99 -0.54 -5.57
N ALA A 85 3.37 0.45 -4.76
CA ALA A 85 4.51 1.34 -4.97
C ALA A 85 4.78 2.14 -3.68
N GLY A 86 6.03 2.51 -3.44
CA GLY A 86 6.41 3.33 -2.28
C GLY A 86 7.83 3.85 -2.40
N ALA A 87 8.52 3.96 -1.26
CA ALA A 87 9.95 4.29 -1.23
C ALA A 87 10.84 3.18 -1.80
N GLY A 88 10.39 1.93 -1.74
CA GLY A 88 11.13 0.76 -2.25
C GLY A 88 10.53 0.15 -3.53
N ASP A 89 11.15 -0.96 -3.95
CA ASP A 89 10.72 -1.79 -5.06
C ASP A 89 9.81 -2.91 -4.54
N PRO A 90 8.51 -2.94 -4.92
CA PRO A 90 7.58 -3.95 -4.44
C PRO A 90 7.94 -5.37 -4.92
N LEU A 91 8.71 -5.52 -6.01
CA LEU A 91 9.12 -6.82 -6.54
C LEU A 91 10.16 -7.51 -5.65
N LEU A 92 10.85 -6.78 -4.77
CA LEU A 92 11.70 -7.38 -3.73
C LEU A 92 10.90 -8.17 -2.68
N GLN A 93 9.60 -7.94 -2.60
CA GLN A 93 8.67 -8.62 -1.69
C GLN A 93 7.67 -9.49 -2.47
N LEU A 94 8.12 -10.11 -3.57
CA LEU A 94 7.27 -10.84 -4.51
C LEU A 94 6.33 -11.88 -3.85
N PRO A 95 6.75 -12.72 -2.89
CA PRO A 95 5.84 -13.65 -2.22
C PRO A 95 4.68 -12.95 -1.52
N THR A 96 4.99 -11.94 -0.69
CA THR A 96 3.99 -11.12 0.00
C THR A 96 3.06 -10.42 -0.98
N LEU A 97 3.61 -9.87 -2.07
CA LEU A 97 2.85 -9.21 -3.12
C LEU A 97 1.81 -10.17 -3.74
N LEU A 98 2.25 -11.37 -4.14
CA LEU A 98 1.39 -12.36 -4.79
C LEU A 98 0.28 -12.86 -3.86
N GLU A 99 0.63 -13.16 -2.60
CA GLU A 99 -0.36 -13.56 -1.58
C GLU A 99 -1.39 -12.47 -1.32
N THR A 100 -0.93 -11.21 -1.23
CA THR A 100 -1.81 -10.05 -1.03
C THR A 100 -2.77 -9.89 -2.20
N VAL A 101 -2.27 -9.90 -3.44
CA VAL A 101 -3.10 -9.77 -4.65
C VAL A 101 -4.14 -10.89 -4.70
N LYS A 102 -3.73 -12.13 -4.41
CA LYS A 102 -4.65 -13.26 -4.35
C LYS A 102 -5.77 -13.03 -3.33
N GLY A 103 -5.43 -12.71 -2.09
CA GLY A 103 -6.43 -12.50 -1.02
C GLY A 103 -7.34 -11.29 -1.28
N LEU A 104 -6.80 -10.21 -1.84
CA LEU A 104 -7.60 -9.05 -2.25
C LEU A 104 -8.56 -9.38 -3.39
N LYS A 105 -8.14 -10.20 -4.37
CA LYS A 105 -9.02 -10.62 -5.47
C LYS A 105 -10.09 -11.61 -5.05
N GLU A 106 -9.81 -12.46 -4.06
CA GLU A 106 -10.81 -13.36 -3.47
C GLU A 106 -11.91 -12.58 -2.74
N THR A 107 -11.55 -11.49 -2.06
CA THR A 107 -12.48 -10.65 -1.29
C THR A 107 -13.10 -9.52 -2.10
N ASN A 108 -12.41 -9.03 -3.13
CA ASN A 108 -12.81 -7.88 -3.94
C ASN A 108 -12.51 -8.12 -5.44
N PRO A 109 -13.25 -9.01 -6.12
CA PRO A 109 -12.93 -9.46 -7.48
C PRO A 109 -12.87 -8.31 -8.50
N ASP A 110 -13.73 -7.30 -8.33
CA ASP A 110 -13.91 -6.19 -9.29
C ASP A 110 -12.90 -5.05 -9.11
N LYS A 111 -12.12 -5.03 -8.02
CA LYS A 111 -11.16 -3.94 -7.75
C LYS A 111 -9.99 -4.00 -8.71
N ASN A 112 -9.57 -2.83 -9.21
CA ASN A 112 -8.37 -2.72 -10.04
C ASN A 112 -7.12 -2.69 -9.16
N ILE A 113 -6.16 -3.58 -9.44
CA ILE A 113 -4.91 -3.73 -8.71
C ILE A 113 -3.77 -3.67 -9.72
N SER A 114 -2.79 -2.80 -9.47
CA SER A 114 -1.62 -2.60 -10.34
C SER A 114 -0.32 -2.46 -9.54
N PHE A 115 0.81 -2.41 -10.25
CA PHE A 115 2.17 -2.35 -9.69
C PHE A 115 2.95 -1.29 -10.46
N ARG A 116 3.75 -0.46 -9.77
CA ARG A 116 4.52 0.63 -10.38
C ARG A 116 5.93 0.73 -9.82
#